data_AF-A0A5B7CXZ3-F1
#
_entry.id   AF-A0A5B7CXZ3-F1
#
_cell.length_a   1.000
_cell.length_b   1.000
_cell.length_c   1.000
_cell.angle_alpha   90.00
_cell.angle_beta   90.00
_cell.angle_gamma   90.00
#
_symmetry.space_group_name_H-M   'P 1'
#
loop_
_entity.id
_entity.type
_entity.pdbx_description
1 polymer ?
#
loop_
_entity_poly.entity_id
_entity_poly.type
_entity_poly.pdbx_seq_one_letter_code
_entity_poly.pdbx_strand_id
1 'polypeptide(L)' 'MVLRIISMTEAGLYVYWNSATIPNSSACDQVPTKITISSSLSLRQCWAMLVLLLGGLLVGLATLCLEIMADGTLGR' A
#
# COMPACT_ATOMS: atom_id res chain seq x y z
N MET A 1 2.57 32.85 40.58
CA MET A 1 1.93 32.11 39.47
C MET A 1 1.59 30.67 39.86
N VAL A 2 2.52 29.93 40.50
CA VAL A 2 2.33 28.52 40.92
C VAL A 2 1.14 28.29 41.88
N LEU A 3 0.89 29.19 42.84
CA LEU A 3 -0.25 29.10 43.77
C LEU A 3 -1.62 29.04 43.07
N ARG A 4 -1.75 29.72 41.92
CA ARG A 4 -2.99 29.79 41.16
C ARG A 4 -3.25 28.49 40.39
N ILE A 5 -2.18 27.78 40.02
CA ILE A 5 -2.25 26.47 39.34
C ILE A 5 -2.70 25.41 40.35
N ILE A 6 -2.13 25.43 41.57
CA ILE A 6 -2.48 24.50 42.65
C ILE A 6 -3.96 24.64 43.05
N SER A 7 -4.47 25.87 43.21
CA SER A 7 -5.88 26.09 43.53
C SER A 7 -6.83 25.58 42.42
N MET A 8 -6.40 25.62 41.17
CA MET A 8 -7.20 25.10 40.04
C MET A 8 -7.18 23.58 39.97
N THR A 9 -6.09 22.93 40.37
CA THR A 9 -6.02 21.46 40.48
C THR A 9 -6.77 20.93 41.70
N GLU A 10 -6.68 21.59 42.86
CA GLU A 10 -7.38 21.17 44.09
C GLU A 10 -8.90 21.35 44.00
N ALA A 11 -9.38 22.34 43.23
CA ALA A 11 -10.80 22.53 42.97
C ALA A 11 -11.39 21.49 41.98
N GLY A 12 -10.60 20.51 41.51
CA GLY A 12 -11.03 19.52 40.53
C GLY A 12 -11.37 20.09 39.15
N LEU A 13 -11.08 21.38 38.93
CA LEU A 13 -11.41 22.12 37.72
C LEU A 13 -10.66 21.55 36.50
N TYR A 14 -9.43 21.08 36.72
CA TYR A 14 -8.64 20.38 35.71
C TYR A 14 -9.30 19.08 35.26
N VAL A 15 -9.86 18.29 36.19
CA VAL A 15 -10.54 17.02 35.87
C VAL A 15 -11.84 17.28 35.10
N TYR A 16 -12.59 18.30 35.51
CA TYR A 16 -13.81 18.75 34.83
C TYR A 16 -13.53 19.27 33.42
N TRP A 17 -12.49 20.09 33.23
CA TRP A 17 -12.09 20.54 31.90
C TRP A 17 -11.57 19.39 31.05
N ASN A 18 -10.76 18.49 31.59
CA ASN A 18 -10.26 17.35 30.83
C ASN A 18 -11.39 16.45 30.31
N SER A 19 -12.43 16.20 31.12
CA SER A 19 -13.60 15.42 30.70
C SER A 19 -14.57 16.19 29.80
N ALA A 20 -14.71 17.51 29.98
CA ALA A 20 -15.57 18.35 29.15
C ALA A 20 -14.98 18.70 27.79
N THR A 21 -13.65 18.79 27.68
CA THR A 21 -12.96 19.22 26.44
C THR A 21 -12.71 18.03 25.50
N ILE A 22 -12.74 16.79 26.00
CA ILE A 22 -12.49 15.57 25.21
C ILE A 22 -13.65 14.58 25.39
N PRO A 23 -14.85 14.87 24.85
CA PRO A 23 -15.88 13.86 24.76
C PRO A 23 -15.43 12.79 23.76
N ASN A 24 -15.27 11.54 24.21
CA ASN A 24 -14.84 10.35 23.44
C ASN A 24 -13.33 10.11 23.29
N SER A 25 -12.54 10.30 24.35
CA SER A 25 -11.13 9.84 24.36
C SER A 25 -10.98 8.32 24.19
N SER A 26 -12.04 7.54 24.45
CA SER A 26 -12.10 6.09 24.20
C SER A 26 -12.04 5.70 22.72
N ALA A 27 -12.29 6.63 21.80
CA ALA A 27 -12.09 6.40 20.37
C ALA A 27 -10.60 6.18 20.00
N CYS A 28 -9.68 6.62 20.87
CA CYS A 28 -8.25 6.46 20.71
C CYS A 28 -7.66 5.30 21.52
N ASP A 29 -8.46 4.56 22.31
CA ASP A 29 -7.95 3.38 23.04
C ASP A 29 -7.66 2.19 22.11
N GLN A 30 -8.25 2.20 20.92
CA GLN A 30 -8.03 1.18 19.88
C GLN A 30 -7.51 1.81 18.58
N VAL A 31 -6.46 2.64 18.66
CA VAL A 31 -5.79 3.10 17.44
C VAL A 31 -5.22 1.86 16.72
N PRO A 32 -5.67 1.55 15.49
CA PRO A 32 -5.15 0.42 14.75
C PRO A 32 -3.71 0.72 14.34
N THR A 33 -2.75 0.11 15.04
CA THR A 33 -1.31 0.25 14.77
C THR A 33 -0.86 -0.45 13.49
N LYS A 34 -1.77 -1.14 12.80
CA LYS A 34 -1.48 -1.89 11.59
C LYS A 34 -2.64 -1.80 10.60
N ILE A 35 -2.52 -0.90 9.64
CA ILE A 35 -3.38 -0.87 8.46
C ILE A 35 -2.83 -1.92 7.49
N THR A 36 -3.23 -3.18 7.64
CA THR A 36 -2.96 -4.19 6.61
C THR A 36 -3.87 -3.91 5.43
N ILE A 37 -3.38 -3.14 4.48
CA ILE A 37 -4.03 -2.93 3.19
C ILE A 37 -3.88 -4.24 2.41
N SER A 38 -4.84 -5.15 2.56
CA SER A 38 -5.00 -6.32 1.71
C SER A 38 -5.59 -5.86 0.37
N SER A 39 -4.82 -5.16 -0.46
CA SER A 39 -5.27 -4.78 -1.79
C SER A 39 -5.27 -6.02 -2.70
N SER A 40 -6.42 -6.36 -3.24
CA SER A 40 -6.50 -7.33 -4.34
C SER A 40 -5.72 -6.79 -5.53
N LEU A 41 -4.61 -7.44 -5.88
CA LEU A 41 -3.86 -7.11 -7.08
C LEU A 41 -4.73 -7.41 -8.30
N SER A 42 -5.19 -6.36 -8.99
CA SER A 42 -6.08 -6.54 -10.14
C SER A 42 -5.25 -7.03 -11.34
N LEU A 43 -5.76 -8.02 -12.08
CA LEU A 43 -5.19 -8.45 -13.37
C LEU A 43 -4.94 -7.28 -14.34
N ARG A 44 -5.69 -6.19 -14.19
CA ARG A 44 -5.52 -4.96 -14.96
C ARG A 44 -4.16 -4.28 -14.71
N GLN A 45 -3.61 -4.40 -13.50
CA GLN A 45 -2.30 -3.87 -13.14
C GLN A 45 -1.15 -4.73 -13.70
N CYS A 46 -1.38 -6.02 -13.94
CA CYS A 46 -0.38 -6.92 -14.51
C CYS A 46 -0.40 -6.98 -16.05
N TRP A 47 -1.28 -6.21 -16.71
CA TRP A 47 -1.48 -6.29 -18.15
C TRP A 47 -0.21 -6.02 -18.96
N ALA A 48 0.59 -5.04 -18.54
CA ALA A 48 1.88 -4.74 -19.17
C ALA A 48 2.86 -5.92 -19.10
N MET A 49 2.93 -6.63 -17.98
CA MET A 49 3.78 -7.83 -17.85
C MET A 49 3.32 -8.94 -18.81
N LEU A 50 2.01 -9.17 -18.93
CA LEU A 50 1.47 -10.18 -19.83
C LEU A 50 1.73 -9.85 -21.29
N VAL A 51 1.58 -8.58 -21.68
CA VAL A 51 1.85 -8.11 -23.05
C VAL A 51 3.33 -8.28 -23.40
N LEU A 52 4.25 -7.93 -22.50
CA LEU A 52 5.68 -8.11 -22.71
C LEU A 52 6.06 -9.59 -22.85
N LEU A 53 5.48 -10.46 -22.01
CA LEU A 53 5.72 -11.90 -22.09
C LEU A 53 5.26 -12.47 -23.43
N LEU A 54 4.04 -12.17 -23.85
CA LEU A 54 3.48 -12.63 -25.14
C LEU A 54 4.24 -12.05 -26.33
N GLY A 55 4.56 -10.76 -26.29
CA GLY A 55 5.32 -10.10 -27.35
C GLY A 55 6.72 -10.71 -27.50
N GLY A 56 7.44 -10.89 -26.40
CA GLY A 56 8.77 -11.51 -26.42
C GLY A 56 8.74 -12.95 -26.93
N LEU A 57 7.73 -13.73 -26.52
CA LEU A 57 7.56 -15.11 -26.98
C LEU A 57 7.33 -15.17 -28.51
N LEU A 58 6.45 -14.31 -29.04
CA LEU A 58 6.15 -14.26 -30.47
C LEU A 58 7.37 -13.86 -31.30
N VAL A 59 8.12 -12.86 -30.84
CA VAL A 59 9.35 -12.41 -31.51
C VAL A 59 10.38 -13.53 -31.51
N GLY A 60 10.60 -14.18 -30.36
CA GLY A 60 11.53 -15.31 -30.25
C GLY A 60 11.15 -16.51 -31.12
N LEU A 61 9.86 -16.81 -31.24
CA LEU A 61 9.35 -17.85 -32.14
C LEU A 61 9.60 -17.48 -33.61
N ALA A 62 9.33 -16.23 -33.98
CA ALA A 62 9.56 -15.74 -35.34
C ALA A 62 11.04 -15.81 -35.72
N THR A 63 11.95 -15.41 -34.82
CA THR A 63 13.40 -15.52 -35.05
C THR A 63 13.84 -16.97 -35.21
N LEU A 64 13.33 -17.88 -34.37
CA LEU A 64 13.66 -19.31 -34.45
C LEU A 64 13.16 -19.93 -35.77
N CYS A 65 11.96 -19.56 -36.23
CA CYS A 65 11.48 -19.99 -37.54
C CYS A 65 12.38 -19.48 -38.68
N LEU A 66 12.83 -18.23 -38.62
CA LEU A 66 13.72 -17.67 -39.64
C LEU A 66 15.08 -18.38 -39.67
N GLU A 67 15.64 -18.72 -38.51
CA GLU A 67 16.89 -19.48 -38.42
C GLU A 67 16.77 -20.86 -39.08
N ILE A 68 15.69 -21.60 -38.80
CA ILE A 68 15.46 -22.92 -39.40
C ILE A 68 15.31 -22.83 -40.92
N MET A 69 14.61 -21.80 -41.42
CA MET A 69 14.42 -21.59 -42.86
C MET A 69 15.73 -21.19 -43.55
N ALA A 70 16.55 -20.38 -42.88
CA ALA A 70 17.86 -19.96 -43.37
C ALA A 70 18.85 -21.14 -43.42
N ASP A 71 18.87 -21.98 -42.38
CA ASP A 71 19.70 -23.19 -42.34
C ASP A 71 19.29 -24.18 -43.45
N GLY A 72 17.99 -24.41 -43.62
CA GLY A 72 17.47 -25.29 -44.67
C GLY A 72 17.67 -24.79 -46.12
N THR A 73 17.93 -23.50 -46.32
CA THR A 73 18.27 -22.92 -47.64
C THR A 73 19.76 -22.82 -47.88
N LEU A 74 20.59 -22.70 -46.82
CA LEU A 74 22.05 -22.64 -46.93
C LEU A 74 22.69 -24.05 -46.97
N GLY A 75 22.00 -25.07 -46.43
CA GLY A 75 22.44 -26.47 -46.45
C GLY A 75 22.08 -27.25 -47.72
N ARG A 76 21.39 -26.63 -48.70
CA ARG A 76 21.09 -27.20 -50.03
C ARG A 76 21.94 -26.54 -51.10
#